data_AF-A0A6A6WQZ0-F1
#
_entry.id   AF-A0A6A6WQZ0-F1
#
_cell.length_a   1.000
_cell.length_b   1.000
_cell.length_c   1.000
_cell.angle_alpha   90.00
_cell.angle_beta   90.00
_cell.angle_gamma   90.00
#
_symmetry.space_group_name_H-M   'P 1'
#
loop_
_entity.id
_entity.type
_entity.pdbx_description
1 polymer ?
#
loop_
_entity_poly.entity_id
_entity_poly.type
_entity_poly.pdbx_seq_one_letter_code
_entity_poly.pdbx_strand_id
1 'polypeptide(L)'
;MSGNRAAGAPMLEYLAAVQSILGFLRSLLDDQTYTISVEPEDEVPEVVVVSIKKGTTICFHIAATYTNPDIENAKEVCSQAVLYRSTENDPLLHFAVYDRHTQTCCFCMLDPKELHFDHVAEFQLLGQATRVAATLKDLVASNAQVLQPCIRQGQRGS
;
A
#
# COMPACT_ATOMS: atom_id res chain seq x y z
N MET A 1 44.91 -1.38 0.00
CA MET A 1 44.01 -0.21 -0.02
C MET A 1 43.24 -0.22 -1.33
N SER A 2 42.06 -0.82 -1.33
CA SER A 2 41.01 -0.75 -2.36
C SER A 2 39.73 -1.04 -1.57
N GLY A 3 38.74 -0.19 -1.44
CA GLY A 3 38.09 0.64 -2.45
C GLY A 3 36.59 0.42 -2.24
N ASN A 4 36.13 0.71 -1.03
CA ASN A 4 34.78 0.45 -0.54
C ASN A 4 33.84 1.50 -1.16
N ARG A 5 33.30 1.27 -2.37
CA ARG A 5 32.47 2.24 -3.10
C ARG A 5 31.20 1.68 -3.77
N ALA A 6 30.80 0.43 -3.51
CA ALA A 6 29.62 -0.16 -4.16
C ALA A 6 28.32 -0.11 -3.34
N ALA A 7 28.38 0.15 -2.02
CA ALA A 7 27.19 0.06 -1.16
C ALA A 7 26.26 1.29 -1.17
N GLY A 8 26.67 2.41 -1.76
CA GLY A 8 25.93 3.69 -1.67
C GLY A 8 24.95 3.97 -2.82
N ALA A 9 25.19 3.44 -4.02
CA ALA A 9 24.36 3.72 -5.20
C ALA A 9 22.97 3.07 -5.14
N PRO A 10 22.83 1.78 -4.74
CA PRO A 10 21.52 1.11 -4.72
C PRO A 10 20.56 1.74 -3.70
N MET A 11 21.08 2.17 -2.54
CA MET A 11 20.28 2.83 -1.49
C MET A 11 19.81 4.22 -1.92
N LEU A 12 20.63 4.99 -2.66
CA LEU A 12 20.23 6.30 -3.14
C LEU A 12 19.12 6.22 -4.19
N GLU A 13 19.23 5.24 -5.11
CA GLU A 13 18.19 4.98 -6.11
C GLU A 13 16.88 4.52 -5.46
N TYR A 14 16.98 3.66 -4.45
CA TYR A 14 15.83 3.23 -3.64
C TYR A 14 15.12 4.42 -2.98
N LEU A 15 15.86 5.29 -2.29
CA LEU A 15 15.29 6.47 -1.64
C LEU A 15 14.62 7.41 -2.65
N ALA A 16 15.21 7.60 -3.84
CA ALA A 16 14.61 8.40 -4.90
C ALA A 16 13.31 7.77 -5.44
N ALA A 17 13.27 6.45 -5.60
CA ALA A 17 12.07 5.73 -6.01
C ALA A 17 10.96 5.83 -4.97
N VAL A 18 11.28 5.61 -3.69
CA VAL A 18 10.36 5.79 -2.57
C VAL A 18 9.79 7.20 -2.55
N GLN A 19 10.64 8.23 -2.66
CA GLN A 19 10.18 9.62 -2.70
C GLN A 19 9.25 9.90 -3.89
N SER A 20 9.57 9.33 -5.06
CA SER A 20 8.74 9.42 -6.26
C SER A 20 7.36 8.79 -6.04
N ILE A 21 7.31 7.58 -5.45
CA ILE A 21 6.06 6.87 -5.15
C ILE A 21 5.23 7.64 -4.14
N LEU A 22 5.84 8.12 -3.05
CA LEU A 22 5.16 8.91 -2.03
C LEU A 22 4.61 10.22 -2.61
N GLY A 23 5.40 10.94 -3.42
CA GLY A 23 4.96 12.17 -4.06
C GLY A 23 3.76 11.94 -4.99
N PHE A 24 3.80 10.85 -5.76
CA PHE A 24 2.71 10.43 -6.63
C PHE A 24 1.44 10.05 -5.85
N LEU A 25 1.54 9.22 -4.82
CA LEU A 25 0.37 8.84 -4.02
C LEU A 25 -0.26 10.03 -3.30
N ARG A 26 0.57 10.98 -2.82
CA ARG A 26 0.09 12.23 -2.24
C ARG A 26 -0.69 13.08 -3.25
N SER A 27 -0.22 13.16 -4.49
CA SER A 27 -0.94 13.92 -5.53
C SER A 27 -2.24 13.25 -5.96
N LEU A 28 -2.33 11.91 -5.90
CA LEU A 28 -3.57 11.19 -6.20
C LEU A 28 -4.62 11.35 -5.10
N LEU A 29 -4.22 11.24 -3.83
CA LEU A 29 -5.17 11.32 -2.71
C LEU A 29 -5.65 12.75 -2.45
N ASP A 30 -4.76 13.73 -2.54
CA ASP A 30 -5.06 15.16 -2.34
C ASP A 30 -5.99 15.43 -1.14
N ASP A 31 -5.73 14.74 -0.02
CA ASP A 31 -6.55 14.81 1.19
C ASP A 31 -5.62 14.81 2.42
N GLN A 32 -5.64 15.93 3.15
CA GLN A 32 -4.78 16.14 4.32
C GLN A 32 -5.18 15.32 5.55
N THR A 33 -6.32 14.61 5.50
CA THR A 33 -6.74 13.70 6.57
C THR A 33 -5.96 12.39 6.59
N TYR A 34 -5.28 12.06 5.48
CA TYR A 34 -4.48 10.86 5.37
C TYR A 34 -2.98 11.12 5.54
N THR A 35 -2.34 10.26 6.34
CA THR A 35 -0.88 10.20 6.44
C THR A 35 -0.38 9.02 5.63
N ILE A 36 0.65 9.24 4.81
CA ILE A 36 1.27 8.21 3.97
C ILE A 36 2.68 7.93 4.51
N SER A 37 2.96 6.67 4.83
CA SER A 37 4.26 6.22 5.34
C SER A 37 4.70 4.93 4.64
N VAL A 38 6.00 4.79 4.43
CA VAL A 38 6.60 3.52 3.98
C VAL A 38 6.73 2.60 5.18
N GLU A 39 6.45 1.32 5.00
CA GLU A 39 6.73 0.33 6.04
C GLU A 39 8.25 0.08 6.11
N PRO A 40 8.85 0.06 7.32
CA PRO A 40 10.28 -0.09 7.48
C PRO A 40 10.72 -1.50 7.04
N GLU A 41 11.82 -1.56 6.29
CA GLU A 41 12.46 -2.81 5.85
C GLU A 41 13.95 -2.77 6.21
N ASP A 42 14.50 -3.93 6.63
CA ASP A 42 15.89 -4.05 7.09
C ASP A 42 16.91 -4.02 5.93
N GLU A 43 16.46 -4.36 4.72
CA GLU A 43 17.23 -4.38 3.48
C GLU A 43 16.48 -3.63 2.36
N VAL A 44 17.11 -3.41 1.20
CA VAL A 44 16.44 -2.79 0.04
C VAL A 44 15.48 -3.83 -0.55
N PRO A 45 14.15 -3.64 -0.45
CA PRO A 45 13.21 -4.64 -0.93
C PRO A 45 13.00 -4.52 -2.45
N GLU A 46 12.59 -5.61 -3.07
CA GLU A 46 12.12 -5.60 -4.46
C GLU A 46 10.78 -4.87 -4.62
N VAL A 47 9.98 -4.86 -3.55
CA VAL A 47 8.64 -4.28 -3.46
C VAL A 47 8.59 -3.29 -2.31
N VAL A 48 8.12 -2.07 -2.55
CA VAL A 48 7.94 -1.05 -1.51
C VAL A 48 6.51 -1.07 -1.03
N VAL A 49 6.27 -1.38 0.25
CA VAL A 49 4.95 -1.28 0.85
C VAL A 49 4.75 0.09 1.49
N VAL A 50 3.67 0.75 1.09
CA VAL A 50 3.24 2.04 1.61
C VAL A 50 1.90 1.89 2.31
N SER A 51 1.81 2.41 3.53
CA SER A 51 0.59 2.47 4.31
C SER A 51 -0.04 3.86 4.24
N ILE A 52 -1.36 3.88 4.08
CA ILE A 52 -2.20 5.07 4.18
C ILE A 52 -2.98 4.97 5.50
N LYS A 53 -2.87 6.01 6.32
CA LYS A 53 -3.43 6.08 7.67
C LYS A 53 -4.44 7.20 7.77
N LYS A 54 -5.55 6.97 8.47
CA LYS A 54 -6.50 8.01 8.89
C LYS A 54 -6.45 8.12 10.42
N GLY A 55 -5.89 9.21 10.92
CA GLY A 55 -5.54 9.31 12.35
C GLY A 55 -4.52 8.22 12.73
N THR A 56 -4.87 7.36 13.69
CA THR A 56 -3.99 6.26 14.14
C THR A 56 -4.24 4.94 13.40
N THR A 57 -5.28 4.85 12.58
CA THR A 57 -5.68 3.60 11.90
C THR A 57 -5.02 3.50 10.53
N ILE A 58 -4.30 2.42 10.27
CA ILE A 58 -3.89 2.05 8.90
C ILE A 58 -5.13 1.55 8.17
N CYS A 59 -5.55 2.26 7.15
CA CYS A 59 -6.76 1.91 6.39
C CYS A 59 -6.44 1.29 5.04
N PHE A 60 -5.25 1.46 4.48
CA PHE A 60 -4.96 0.95 3.14
C PHE A 60 -3.47 0.69 2.95
N HIS A 61 -3.13 -0.32 2.17
CA HIS A 61 -1.76 -0.62 1.76
C HIS A 61 -1.64 -0.55 0.24
N ILE A 62 -0.50 -0.04 -0.22
CA ILE A 62 -0.11 -0.04 -1.62
C ILE A 62 1.29 -0.65 -1.71
N ALA A 63 1.45 -1.75 -2.42
CA ALA A 63 2.75 -2.23 -2.83
C ALA A 63 3.16 -1.56 -4.14
N ALA A 64 4.43 -1.20 -4.29
CA ALA A 64 4.96 -0.67 -5.53
C ALA A 64 6.16 -1.50 -5.99
N THR A 65 6.15 -1.96 -7.24
CA THR A 65 7.30 -2.65 -7.82
C THR A 65 8.44 -1.65 -7.98
N TYR A 66 9.65 -2.04 -7.60
CA TYR A 66 10.83 -1.19 -7.72
C TYR A 66 11.86 -1.77 -8.68
N THR A 67 12.67 -2.73 -8.23
CA THR A 67 13.73 -3.34 -9.05
C THR A 67 13.21 -4.46 -9.95
N ASN A 68 12.20 -5.19 -9.48
CA ASN A 68 11.61 -6.33 -10.17
C ASN A 68 10.13 -6.04 -10.45
N PRO A 69 9.65 -6.08 -11.72
CA PRO A 69 8.24 -5.86 -12.08
C PRO A 69 7.32 -7.04 -11.75
N ASP A 70 7.69 -7.90 -10.80
CA ASP A 70 6.87 -9.04 -10.40
C ASP A 70 5.62 -8.59 -9.63
N ILE A 71 4.53 -8.43 -10.37
CA ILE A 71 3.25 -7.95 -9.84
C ILE A 71 2.59 -8.99 -8.93
N GLU A 72 2.80 -10.30 -9.17
CA GLU A 72 2.19 -11.34 -8.35
C GLU A 72 2.89 -11.40 -6.99
N ASN A 73 4.22 -11.34 -6.97
CA ASN A 73 4.97 -11.17 -5.72
C ASN A 73 4.54 -9.90 -4.97
N ALA A 74 4.34 -8.78 -5.68
CA ALA A 74 3.87 -7.54 -5.05
C ALA A 74 2.45 -7.66 -4.47
N LYS A 75 1.55 -8.42 -5.11
CA LYS A 75 0.21 -8.73 -4.56
C LYS A 75 0.32 -9.58 -3.31
N GLU A 76 1.16 -10.61 -3.32
CA GLU A 76 1.40 -11.46 -2.15
C GLU A 76 1.95 -10.66 -0.98
N VAL A 77 3.03 -9.89 -1.19
CA VAL A 77 3.63 -9.04 -0.14
C VAL A 77 2.60 -8.02 0.41
N CYS A 78 1.82 -7.38 -0.46
CA CYS A 78 0.82 -6.42 -0.03
C CYS A 78 -0.32 -7.08 0.76
N SER A 79 -0.83 -8.22 0.29
CA SER A 79 -1.91 -8.94 0.97
C SER A 79 -1.47 -9.42 2.35
N GLN A 80 -0.24 -9.89 2.51
CA GLN A 80 0.34 -10.22 3.83
C GLN A 80 0.41 -8.99 4.75
N ALA A 81 0.80 -7.83 4.23
CA ALA A 81 0.84 -6.60 5.01
C ALA A 81 -0.56 -6.17 5.52
N VAL A 82 -1.59 -6.38 4.70
CA VAL A 82 -2.99 -6.17 5.10
C VAL A 82 -3.41 -7.21 6.14
N LEU A 83 -3.17 -8.51 5.88
CA LEU A 83 -3.55 -9.61 6.76
C LEU A 83 -2.97 -9.45 8.18
N TYR A 84 -1.68 -9.11 8.29
CA TYR A 84 -0.99 -8.89 9.55
C TYR A 84 -1.64 -7.82 10.45
N ARG A 85 -2.40 -6.89 9.86
CA ARG A 85 -3.07 -5.78 10.55
C ARG A 85 -4.58 -5.93 10.60
N SER A 86 -5.10 -7.03 10.08
CA SER A 86 -6.53 -7.35 10.07
C SER A 86 -6.86 -8.45 11.06
N THR A 87 -8.16 -8.66 11.30
CA THR A 87 -8.70 -9.81 12.01
C THR A 87 -9.64 -10.60 11.11
N GLU A 88 -9.88 -11.89 11.40
CA GLU A 88 -10.85 -12.72 10.67
C GLU A 88 -12.29 -12.18 10.70
N ASN A 89 -12.57 -11.22 11.59
CA ASN A 89 -13.88 -10.56 11.71
C ASN A 89 -13.95 -9.25 10.94
N ASP A 90 -12.82 -8.78 10.39
CA ASP A 90 -12.83 -7.61 9.53
C ASP A 90 -13.55 -7.98 8.23
N PRO A 91 -14.33 -7.06 7.65
CA PRO A 91 -14.96 -7.31 6.37
C PRO A 91 -13.91 -7.31 5.25
N LEU A 92 -14.36 -7.52 4.01
CA LEU A 92 -13.52 -7.44 2.83
C LEU A 92 -12.73 -6.12 2.81
N LEU A 93 -11.40 -6.24 2.74
CA LEU A 93 -10.46 -5.12 2.71
C LEU A 93 -9.86 -4.97 1.32
N HIS A 94 -9.55 -3.75 0.95
CA HIS A 94 -8.92 -3.46 -0.33
C HIS A 94 -7.44 -3.11 -0.17
N PHE A 95 -6.66 -3.40 -1.21
CA PHE A 95 -5.30 -2.93 -1.35
C PHE A 95 -4.99 -2.67 -2.82
N ALA A 96 -3.84 -2.06 -3.10
CA ALA A 96 -3.41 -1.83 -4.47
C ALA A 96 -1.96 -2.24 -4.68
N VAL A 97 -1.64 -2.55 -5.94
CA VAL A 97 -0.28 -2.73 -6.42
C VAL A 97 -0.04 -1.73 -7.53
N TYR A 98 1.04 -0.97 -7.42
CA TYR A 98 1.50 -0.05 -8.44
C TYR A 98 2.74 -0.61 -9.13
N ASP A 99 2.61 -0.99 -10.39
CA ASP A 99 3.77 -1.33 -11.21
C ASP A 99 4.37 -0.07 -11.82
N ARG A 100 5.57 0.31 -11.36
CA ARG A 100 6.28 1.51 -11.85
C ARG A 100 6.68 1.38 -13.32
N HIS A 101 6.98 0.16 -13.78
CA HIS A 101 7.56 -0.07 -15.11
C HIS A 101 6.50 0.08 -16.19
N THR A 102 5.33 -0.52 -15.99
CA THR A 102 4.18 -0.38 -16.90
C THR A 102 3.28 0.81 -16.57
N GLN A 103 3.53 1.49 -15.44
CA GLN A 103 2.68 2.53 -14.88
C GLN A 103 1.23 2.08 -14.67
N THR A 104 1.07 0.84 -14.21
CA THR A 104 -0.25 0.21 -14.02
C THR A 104 -0.58 0.15 -12.54
N CYS A 105 -1.82 0.46 -12.19
CA CYS A 105 -2.35 0.28 -10.84
C CYS A 105 -3.39 -0.85 -10.85
N CYS A 106 -3.09 -1.90 -10.11
CA CYS A 106 -3.92 -3.07 -9.90
C CYS A 106 -4.59 -2.94 -8.52
N PHE A 107 -5.91 -3.04 -8.48
CA PHE A 107 -6.71 -2.98 -7.27
C PHE A 107 -7.21 -4.37 -6.93
N CYS A 108 -7.02 -4.75 -5.68
CA CYS A 108 -7.36 -6.08 -5.18
C CYS A 108 -8.28 -5.95 -3.96
N MET A 109 -9.02 -7.02 -3.72
CA MET A 109 -9.85 -7.22 -2.54
C MET A 109 -9.36 -8.47 -1.83
N LEU A 110 -9.32 -8.42 -0.50
CA LEU A 110 -8.86 -9.47 0.38
C LEU A 110 -10.00 -9.83 1.33
N ASP A 111 -10.26 -11.12 1.50
CA ASP A 111 -11.06 -11.67 2.57
C ASP A 111 -10.14 -12.15 3.71
N PRO A 112 -10.08 -11.43 4.85
CA PRO A 112 -9.27 -11.83 5.99
C PRO A 112 -9.67 -13.17 6.60
N LYS A 113 -10.91 -13.62 6.41
CA LYS A 113 -11.42 -14.87 6.96
C LYS A 113 -10.98 -16.06 6.11
N GLU A 114 -11.11 -15.94 4.80
CA GLU A 114 -10.74 -17.01 3.86
C GLU A 114 -9.25 -16.98 3.46
N LEU A 115 -8.51 -15.95 3.90
CA LEU A 115 -7.10 -15.71 3.56
C LEU A 115 -6.85 -15.67 2.05
N HIS A 116 -7.85 -15.20 1.31
CA HIS A 116 -7.88 -15.20 -0.15
C HIS A 116 -8.04 -13.78 -0.66
N PHE A 117 -7.38 -13.46 -1.77
CA PHE A 117 -7.55 -12.18 -2.45
C PHE A 117 -7.89 -12.36 -3.93
N ASP A 118 -8.67 -11.42 -4.43
CA ASP A 118 -9.11 -11.36 -5.82
C ASP A 118 -8.68 -10.05 -6.47
N HIS A 119 -8.36 -10.15 -7.75
CA HIS A 119 -8.18 -8.99 -8.61
C HIS A 119 -9.53 -8.35 -8.92
N VAL A 120 -9.66 -7.03 -8.67
CA VAL A 120 -10.91 -6.28 -8.87
C VAL A 120 -10.86 -5.43 -10.13
N ALA A 121 -9.79 -4.65 -10.29
CA ALA A 121 -9.66 -3.71 -11.39
C ALA A 121 -8.20 -3.37 -11.69
N GLU A 122 -7.93 -3.05 -12.95
CA GLU A 122 -6.60 -2.62 -13.39
C GLU A 122 -6.74 -1.39 -14.29
N PHE A 123 -5.89 -0.39 -14.06
CA PHE A 123 -5.84 0.82 -14.88
C PHE A 123 -4.40 1.24 -15.16
N GLN A 124 -4.13 1.61 -16.40
CA GLN A 124 -2.89 2.31 -16.76
C GLN A 124 -2.99 3.78 -16.38
N LEU A 125 -1.97 4.31 -15.71
CA LEU A 125 -1.94 5.71 -15.31
C LEU A 125 -1.97 6.67 -16.49
N LEU A 126 -1.26 6.30 -17.56
CA LEU A 126 -1.25 7.08 -18.79
C LEU A 126 -2.66 7.10 -19.39
N GLY A 127 -3.30 8.27 -19.37
CA GLY A 127 -4.65 8.47 -19.88
C GLY A 127 -5.78 8.11 -18.90
N GLN A 128 -5.51 7.46 -17.76
CA GLN A 128 -6.53 7.12 -16.76
C GLN A 128 -6.19 7.57 -15.33
N ALA A 129 -5.24 8.48 -15.15
CA ALA A 129 -4.84 9.00 -13.83
C ALA A 129 -6.03 9.46 -12.96
N THR A 130 -7.03 10.13 -13.54
CA THR A 130 -8.25 10.54 -12.81
C THR A 130 -9.06 9.35 -12.30
N ARG A 131 -9.14 8.26 -13.07
CA ARG A 131 -9.82 7.02 -12.65
C ARG A 131 -9.03 6.33 -11.53
N VAL A 132 -7.71 6.20 -11.69
CA VAL A 132 -6.84 5.65 -10.65
C VAL A 132 -7.00 6.43 -9.35
N ALA A 133 -6.98 7.76 -9.41
CA ALA A 133 -7.18 8.62 -8.25
C ALA A 133 -8.55 8.41 -7.59
N ALA A 134 -9.63 8.42 -8.38
CA ALA A 134 -10.98 8.21 -7.87
C ALA A 134 -11.14 6.84 -7.20
N THR A 135 -10.74 5.77 -7.88
CA THR A 135 -10.78 4.41 -7.32
C THR A 135 -9.95 4.31 -6.05
N LEU A 136 -8.73 4.86 -6.04
CA LEU A 136 -7.90 4.84 -4.85
C LEU A 136 -8.57 5.57 -3.66
N LYS A 137 -9.14 6.76 -3.88
CA LYS A 137 -9.85 7.51 -2.84
C LYS A 137 -11.05 6.73 -2.30
N ASP A 138 -11.85 6.15 -3.19
CA ASP A 138 -13.05 5.40 -2.82
C ASP A 138 -12.70 4.17 -1.97
N LEU A 139 -11.69 3.40 -2.37
CA LEU A 139 -11.28 2.20 -1.66
C LEU A 139 -10.58 2.51 -0.33
N VAL A 140 -9.75 3.56 -0.28
CA VAL A 140 -9.16 4.05 0.97
C VAL A 140 -10.26 4.50 1.94
N ALA A 141 -11.26 5.23 1.46
CA ALA A 141 -12.40 5.65 2.26
C ALA A 141 -13.25 4.47 2.73
N SER A 142 -13.51 3.49 1.85
CA SER A 142 -14.25 2.26 2.17
C SER A 142 -13.55 1.48 3.29
N ASN A 143 -12.27 1.18 3.14
CA ASN A 143 -11.52 0.50 4.20
C ASN A 143 -11.51 1.33 5.49
N ALA A 144 -11.30 2.65 5.40
CA ALA A 144 -11.28 3.50 6.57
C ALA A 144 -12.62 3.53 7.32
N GLN A 145 -13.76 3.31 6.65
CA GLN A 145 -15.09 3.23 7.27
C GLN A 145 -15.27 1.92 8.03
N VAL A 146 -14.84 0.80 7.45
CA VAL A 146 -15.01 -0.52 8.07
C VAL A 146 -13.97 -0.84 9.13
N LEU A 147 -12.76 -0.27 8.99
CA LEU A 147 -11.68 -0.36 9.96
C LEU A 147 -11.74 0.75 11.01
N GLN A 148 -12.77 1.62 11.00
CA GLN A 148 -12.94 2.56 12.11
C GLN A 148 -12.95 1.75 13.39
N PRO A 149 -12.25 2.20 14.45
CA PRO A 149 -12.47 1.61 15.74
C PRO A 149 -13.96 1.76 16.01
N CYS A 150 -14.71 0.66 15.95
CA CYS A 150 -15.79 0.47 16.90
C CYS A 150 -15.17 0.95 18.21
N ILE A 151 -15.66 2.08 18.72
CA ILE A 151 -15.40 2.49 20.10
C ILE A 151 -15.60 1.18 20.86
N ARG A 152 -14.50 0.56 21.31
CA ARG A 152 -14.57 -0.67 22.10
C ARG A 152 -15.19 -0.18 23.39
N GLN A 153 -16.52 -0.14 23.41
CA GLN A 153 -17.32 0.24 24.55
C GLN A 153 -16.84 -0.62 25.70
N GLY A 154 -16.68 0.03 26.85
CA GLY A 154 -15.97 -0.47 28.01
C GLY A 154 -16.15 -1.96 28.28
N GLN A 155 -15.06 -2.70 28.16
CA GLN A 155 -14.78 -3.83 29.03
C GLN A 155 -13.44 -3.59 29.72
N ARG A 156 -13.40 -2.55 30.56
CA ARG A 156 -12.75 -2.71 31.87
C ARG A 156 -13.87 -3.03 32.84
N GLY A 157 -14.31 -4.29 32.79
CA GLY A 157 -15.14 -4.86 33.83
C GLY A 157 -14.25 -5.20 35.02
N SER A 158 -14.68 -4.70 36.18
CA SER A 158 -14.49 -5.22 37.54
C SER A 158 -13.07 -5.22 38.12
#